data_AF-A0A952UM60-F1
#
_entry.id   AF-A0A952UM60-F1
#
_cell.length_a   1.000
_cell.length_b   1.000
_cell.length_c   1.000
_cell.angle_alpha   90.00
_cell.angle_beta   90.00
_cell.angle_gamma   90.00
#
_symmetry.space_group_name_H-M   'P 1'
#
loop_
_entity.id
_entity.type
_entity.pdbx_description
1 polymer ?
#
loop_
_entity_poly.entity_id
_entity_poly.type
_entity_poly.pdbx_seq_one_letter_code
_entity_poly.pdbx_strand_id
1 'polypeptide(L)' 'MDVLNTYVFESLDLVREISAGWLQSYNEQRPHDALAGLPPVTYRAELEARSSPLAVAP' A
#
# COMPACT_ATOMS: atom_id res chain seq x y z
N MET A 1 12.65 -12.12 7.09
CA MET A 1 12.25 -11.34 5.89
C MET A 1 13.50 -11.25 5.03
N ASP A 2 13.83 -12.36 4.40
CA ASP A 2 15.10 -12.60 3.71
C ASP A 2 14.94 -12.38 2.20
N VAL A 3 14.27 -11.29 1.81
CA VAL A 3 14.16 -10.92 0.40
C VAL A 3 15.32 -10.04 -0.07
N LEU A 4 16.13 -9.53 0.87
CA LEU A 4 17.40 -8.88 0.54
C LEU A 4 18.52 -9.91 0.38
N ASN A 5 18.21 -11.11 -0.12
CA ASN A 5 19.21 -12.06 -0.54
C ASN A 5 19.64 -11.66 -1.95
N THR A 6 20.59 -10.71 -2.00
CA THR A 6 21.39 -10.26 -3.16
C THR A 6 20.65 -10.24 -4.51
N TYR A 7 19.75 -9.27 -4.70
CA TYR A 7 19.38 -8.86 -6.06
C TYR A 7 20.48 -7.96 -6.61
N VAL A 8 21.32 -8.50 -7.49
CA VAL A 8 22.19 -7.67 -8.34
C VAL A 8 21.27 -7.08 -9.41
N PHE A 9 20.87 -5.83 -9.23
CA PHE A 9 20.10 -5.12 -10.23
C PHE A 9 21.01 -4.70 -11.39
N GLU A 10 20.57 -4.98 -12.61
CA GLU A 10 21.33 -4.67 -13.83
C GLU A 10 21.38 -3.16 -14.13
N SER A 11 20.40 -2.40 -13.63
CA SER A 11 20.34 -0.93 -13.77
C SER A 11 19.46 -0.28 -12.70
N LEU A 12 19.56 1.04 -12.54
CA LEU A 12 18.64 1.81 -11.70
C LEU A 12 17.21 1.80 -12.25
N ASP A 13 17.04 1.66 -13.57
CA ASP A 13 15.72 1.59 -14.19
C ASP A 13 14.99 0.30 -13.78
N LEU A 14 15.71 -0.83 -13.76
CA LEU A 14 15.17 -2.10 -13.28
C LEU A 14 14.73 -2.02 -11.81
N VAL A 15 15.52 -1.35 -10.95
CA VAL A 15 15.13 -1.11 -9.55
C VAL A 15 13.84 -0.31 -9.48
N ARG A 16 13.70 0.76 -10.29
CA ARG A 16 12.51 1.62 -10.29
C ARG A 16 11.27 0.85 -10.73
N GLU A 17 11.37 0.04 -11.78
CA GLU A 17 10.26 -0.76 -12.28
C GLU A 17 9.77 -1.76 -11.22
N ILE A 18 10.68 -2.54 -10.65
CA ILE A 18 10.35 -3.53 -9.62
C ILE A 18 9.75 -2.83 -8.38
N SER A 19 10.36 -1.71 -7.97
CA SER A 19 9.88 -0.95 -6.82
C SER A 19 8.49 -0.35 -7.05
N ALA A 20 8.21 0.11 -8.27
CA ALA A 20 6.89 0.64 -8.62
C ALA A 20 5.81 -0.45 -8.52
N GLY A 21 6.08 -1.65 -9.05
CA GLY A 21 5.17 -2.80 -8.91
C GLY A 21 4.96 -3.20 -7.45
N TRP A 22 6.03 -3.25 -6.66
CA TRP A 22 5.92 -3.55 -5.23
C TRP A 22 5.11 -2.50 -4.46
N LEU A 23 5.33 -1.22 -4.75
CA LEU A 23 4.62 -0.11 -4.11
C LEU A 23 3.12 -0.16 -4.41
N GLN A 24 2.75 -0.45 -5.66
CA GLN A 24 1.36 -0.63 -6.03
C GLN A 24 0.71 -1.77 -5.24
N SER A 25 1.32 -2.96 -5.26
CA SER A 25 0.77 -4.10 -4.51
C SER A 25 0.71 -3.84 -3.00
N TYR A 26 1.70 -3.14 -2.44
CA TYR A 26 1.71 -2.78 -1.02
C TYR A 26 0.53 -1.86 -0.66
N ASN A 27 0.26 -0.84 -1.49
CA ASN A 27 -0.75 0.18 -1.21
C ASN A 27 -2.18 -0.25 -1.56
N GLU A 28 -2.34 -1.12 -2.56
CA GLU A 28 -3.64 -1.40 -3.15
C GLU A 28 -4.16 -2.82 -2.86
N GLN A 29 -3.28 -3.78 -2.61
CA GLN A 29 -3.64 -5.20 -2.64
C GLN A 29 -3.31 -5.94 -1.34
N ARG A 30 -2.18 -5.62 -0.71
CA ARG A 30 -1.71 -6.37 0.45
C ARG A 30 -2.47 -5.97 1.73
N PRO A 31 -2.99 -6.94 2.50
CA PRO A 31 -3.52 -6.67 3.82
C PRO A 31 -2.38 -6.35 4.80
N HIS A 32 -2.62 -5.44 5.75
CA HIS A 32 -1.65 -5.08 6.79
C HIS A 32 -2.25 -5.24 8.18
N ASP A 33 -1.60 -5.98 9.07
CA ASP A 33 -2.09 -6.22 10.44
C ASP A 33 -2.31 -4.91 11.22
N ALA A 34 -1.43 -3.93 11.04
CA ALA A 34 -1.56 -2.60 11.64
C ALA A 34 -2.82 -1.83 11.17
N LEU A 35 -3.36 -2.21 10.00
CA LEU A 35 -4.58 -1.66 9.42
C LEU A 35 -5.75 -2.65 9.54
N ALA A 36 -5.74 -3.51 10.57
CA ALA A 36 -6.75 -4.55 10.79
C ALA A 36 -6.95 -5.48 9.59
N GLY A 37 -5.87 -5.76 8.85
CA GLY A 37 -5.90 -6.60 7.66
C GLY A 37 -6.37 -5.88 6.39
N LEU A 38 -6.53 -4.55 6.40
CA LEU A 38 -6.92 -3.79 5.22
C LEU A 38 -5.70 -3.36 4.38
N PRO A 39 -5.85 -3.26 3.05
CA PRO A 39 -4.94 -2.48 2.23
C PRO A 39 -4.98 -0.99 2.60
N PRO A 40 -3.87 -0.25 2.44
CA PRO A 40 -3.80 1.17 2.79
C PRO A 40 -4.82 2.04 2.06
N VAL A 41 -5.12 1.73 0.79
CA VAL A 41 -6.15 2.46 0.03
C VAL A 41 -7.55 2.32 0.64
N THR A 42 -7.91 1.12 1.09
CA THR A 42 -9.21 0.84 1.72
C THR A 42 -9.30 1.55 3.06
N TYR A 43 -8.26 1.43 3.89
CA TYR A 43 -8.20 2.10 5.19
C TYR A 43 -8.33 3.62 5.06
N ARG A 44 -7.66 4.22 4.05
CA ARG A 44 -7.79 5.66 3.77
C ARG A 44 -9.23 6.04 3.42
N ALA A 45 -9.87 5.30 2.51
CA ALA A 45 -11.24 5.58 2.11
C ALA A 45 -12.22 5.49 3.30
N GLU A 46 -12.04 4.53 4.20
CA GLU A 46 -12.83 4.42 5.43
C GLU A 46 -12.60 5.60 6.38
N LEU A 47 -11.35 6.05 6.53
CA LEU A 47 -11.03 7.21 7.34
C LEU A 47 -11.66 8.50 6.77
N GLU A 48 -11.56 8.68 5.46
CA GLU A 48 -12.17 9.82 4.74
C GLU A 48 -13.69 9.81 4.92
N ALA A 49 -14.35 8.67 4.72
CA ALA A 49 -15.79 8.51 4.92
C ALA A 49 -16.22 8.84 6.36
N ARG A 50 -15.44 8.41 7.36
CA ARG A 50 -15.69 8.70 8.78
C ARG A 50 -15.46 10.15 9.15
N SER A 51 -14.50 10.80 8.51
CA SER A 51 -14.19 12.21 8.71
C SER A 51 -15.11 13.16 7.92
N SER A 52 -15.91 12.62 6.99
CA SER A 52 -16.78 13.41 6.13
C SER A 52 -18.00 13.92 6.90
N PRO A 53 -18.24 15.24 6.95
CA PRO A 53 -19.40 15.81 7.64
C PRO A 53 -20.74 15.46 6.96
N LEU A 54 -20.75 14.89 5.75
CA LEU A 54 -21.98 14.43 5.09
C LEU A 54 -22.54 13.12 5.68
N ALA A 55 -21.75 12.32 6.40
CA ALA A 55 -22.20 11.05 6.96
C ALA A 55 -23.02 11.21 8.27
N VAL A 56 -23.10 12.42 8.83
CA VAL A 56 -23.73 12.70 10.13
C VAL A 56 -25.11 13.37 10.02
N ALA A 57 -25.63 13.60 8.81
CA ALA A 57 -26.97 14.16 8.63
C ALA A 57 -28.04 13.05 8.81
N PRO A 58 -29.06 13.27 9.67
CA PRO A 58 -30.12 12.30 9.96
C PRO A 58 -31.08 12.07 8.79
#